data_AF-A0A0N4Z6B1-F1
#
_entry.id   AF-A0A0N4Z6B1-F1
#
_cell.length_a   1.000
_cell.length_b   1.000
_cell.length_c   1.000
_cell.angle_alpha   90.00
_cell.angle_beta   90.00
_cell.angle_gamma   90.00
#
_symmetry.space_group_name_H-M   'P 1'
#
loop_
_entity.id
_entity.type
_entity.pdbx_description
1 polymer ?
#
loop_
_entity_poly.entity_id
_entity_poly.type
_entity_poly.pdbx_seq_one_letter_code
_entity_poly.pdbx_strand_id
1 'polypeptide(L)'
;MFQISLLIAINRFIAITKPIKYKYYFNTKHIHIYFLIITILGIIIGAIGASYPSQYIFSLQMNRIVAIYLDSNNIYFHSAVAIFLNLPLIIVTTILNFICLYKNKQLFHKRDLNVKTMEFKMLVYSIFLMTIMIAFELYYMSKSLPIIMNDFEYLQSIAIQALPWIIDLMTFGIFFISLTLS
;
A
#
# COMPACT_ATOMS: atom_id res chain seq x y z
N MET A 1 0.11 2.21 4.85
CA MET A 1 0.56 2.38 3.45
C MET A 1 -0.58 2.42 2.45
N PHE A 2 -1.52 1.47 2.46
CA PHE A 2 -2.71 1.46 1.59
C PHE A 2 -3.47 2.80 1.58
N GLN A 3 -3.68 3.40 2.75
CA GLN A 3 -4.35 4.69 2.89
C GLN A 3 -3.59 5.87 2.24
N ILE A 4 -2.26 5.90 2.37
CA ILE A 4 -1.42 6.95 1.76
C ILE A 4 -1.43 6.80 0.23
N SER A 5 -1.32 5.56 -0.26
CA SER A 5 -1.43 5.27 -1.69
C SER A 5 -2.79 5.69 -2.25
N LEU A 6 -3.87 5.46 -1.50
CA LEU A 6 -5.20 5.96 -1.83
C LEU A 6 -5.26 7.48 -1.90
N LEU A 7 -4.71 8.16 -0.89
CA LEU A 7 -4.69 9.62 -0.88
C LEU A 7 -3.94 10.18 -2.09
N ILE A 8 -2.80 9.58 -2.46
CA ILE A 8 -2.01 9.96 -3.65
C ILE A 8 -2.81 9.70 -4.94
N ALA A 9 -3.47 8.55 -5.05
CA ALA A 9 -4.30 8.21 -6.21
C ALA A 9 -5.48 9.19 -6.37
N ILE A 10 -6.18 9.52 -5.27
CA ILE A 10 -7.27 10.52 -5.26
C ILE A 10 -6.74 11.91 -5.64
N ASN A 11 -5.61 12.31 -5.06
CA ASN A 11 -4.98 13.60 -5.34
C ASN A 11 -4.75 13.79 -6.85
N ARG A 12 -4.14 12.78 -7.46
CA ARG A 12 -3.87 12.78 -8.89
C ARG A 12 -5.13 12.72 -9.74
N PHE A 13 -6.08 11.86 -9.36
CA PHE A 13 -7.36 11.76 -10.07
C PHE A 13 -8.07 13.12 -10.10
N ILE A 14 -8.11 13.85 -8.98
CA ILE A 14 -8.73 15.18 -8.93
C ILE A 14 -7.94 16.19 -9.75
N ALA A 15 -6.60 16.16 -9.69
CA ALA A 15 -5.75 17.06 -10.47
C ALA A 15 -6.01 16.94 -11.98
N ILE A 16 -6.13 15.72 -12.50
CA ILE A 16 -6.32 15.47 -13.93
C ILE A 16 -7.79 15.66 -14.36
N THR A 17 -8.75 15.21 -13.55
CA THR A 17 -10.17 15.24 -13.95
C THR A 17 -10.85 16.57 -13.69
N LYS A 18 -10.44 17.29 -12.63
CA LYS A 18 -11.09 18.53 -12.16
C LYS A 18 -10.04 19.52 -11.62
N PRO A 19 -9.12 20.03 -12.46
CA PRO A 19 -8.02 20.90 -12.02
C PRO A 19 -8.51 22.17 -11.31
N ILE A 20 -9.64 22.74 -11.72
CA ILE A 20 -10.21 23.96 -11.10
C ILE A 20 -10.64 23.69 -9.65
N LYS A 21 -11.11 22.47 -9.35
CA LYS A 21 -11.55 22.10 -7.99
C LYS A 21 -10.41 21.57 -7.12
N TYR A 22 -9.21 21.36 -7.68
CA TYR A 22 -8.06 20.81 -6.95
C TYR A 22 -7.72 21.62 -5.71
N LYS A 23 -7.61 22.95 -5.86
CA LYS A 23 -7.28 23.87 -4.75
C LYS A 23 -8.31 23.83 -3.61
N TYR A 24 -9.56 23.47 -3.92
CA TYR A 24 -10.62 23.35 -2.92
C TYR A 24 -10.44 22.07 -2.07
N TYR A 25 -10.18 20.93 -2.72
CA TYR A 25 -10.03 19.64 -2.03
C TYR A 25 -8.67 19.44 -1.35
N PHE A 26 -7.60 19.97 -1.94
CA PHE A 26 -6.21 19.83 -1.47
C PHE A 26 -5.63 21.17 -1.01
N ASN A 27 -6.31 21.82 -0.07
CA ASN A 27 -5.74 22.90 0.71
C ASN A 27 -4.91 22.34 1.88
N THR A 28 -3.88 23.07 2.34
CA THR A 28 -2.98 22.63 3.42
C THR A 28 -3.73 22.19 4.68
N LYS A 29 -4.78 22.93 5.07
CA LYS A 29 -5.65 22.57 6.20
C LYS A 29 -6.31 21.20 6.03
N HIS A 30 -6.86 20.91 4.85
CA HIS A 30 -7.52 19.63 4.57
C HIS A 30 -6.51 18.48 4.51
N ILE A 31 -5.31 18.72 3.98
CA ILE A 31 -4.23 17.72 3.93
C ILE A 31 -3.84 17.29 5.34
N HIS A 32 -3.68 18.23 6.29
CA HIS A 32 -3.39 17.89 7.68
C HIS A 32 -4.50 17.04 8.31
N ILE A 33 -5.77 17.34 8.01
CA ILE A 33 -6.92 16.54 8.49
C ILE A 33 -6.85 15.12 7.91
N TYR A 34 -6.59 14.96 6.61
CA TYR A 34 -6.47 13.63 6.00
C TYR A 34 -5.34 12.82 6.63
N PHE A 35 -4.17 13.43 6.84
CA PHE A 35 -3.06 12.76 7.52
C PHE A 35 -3.41 12.35 8.94
N LEU A 36 -4.06 13.23 9.71
CA LEU A 36 -4.50 12.93 11.06
C LEU A 36 -5.45 11.73 11.09
N ILE A 37 -6.44 11.66 10.18
CA ILE A 37 -7.38 10.53 10.08
C ILE A 37 -6.62 9.23 9.77
N ILE A 38 -5.70 9.26 8.81
CA ILE A 38 -4.88 8.10 8.42
C ILE A 38 -4.04 7.60 9.60
N THR A 39 -3.40 8.53 10.32
CA THR A 39 -2.58 8.20 11.49
C THR A 39 -3.40 7.62 12.62
N ILE A 40 -4.58 8.18 12.93
CA ILE A 40 -5.48 7.65 13.96
C ILE A 40 -5.91 6.22 13.62
N LEU A 41 -6.33 5.95 12.38
CA LEU A 41 -6.70 4.60 11.96
C LEU A 41 -5.53 3.62 12.11
N GLY A 42 -4.32 4.04 11.73
CA GLY A 42 -3.10 3.24 11.90
C GLY A 42 -2.80 2.93 13.37
N ILE A 43 -2.92 3.93 14.25
CA ILE A 43 -2.71 3.77 15.70
C ILE A 43 -3.75 2.82 16.29
N ILE A 44 -5.03 2.92 15.91
CA ILE A 44 -6.09 2.03 16.43
C ILE A 44 -5.78 0.59 16.05
N ILE A 45 -5.47 0.32 14.79
CA ILE A 45 -5.16 -1.05 14.32
C ILE A 45 -3.89 -1.58 15.01
N GLY A 46 -2.86 -0.72 15.15
CA GLY A 46 -1.61 -1.08 15.83
C GLY A 46 -1.80 -1.35 17.32
N ALA A 47 -2.61 -0.54 18.01
CA ALA A 47 -2.89 -0.70 19.44
C ALA A 47 -3.67 -1.99 19.73
N ILE A 48 -4.68 -2.31 18.90
CA ILE A 48 -5.40 -3.58 19.00
C ILE A 48 -4.44 -4.75 18.73
N GLY A 49 -3.62 -4.67 17.67
CA GLY A 49 -2.61 -5.69 17.37
C GLY A 49 -1.61 -5.91 18.51
N ALA A 50 -1.16 -4.84 19.16
CA ALA A 50 -0.20 -4.89 20.27
C ALA A 50 -0.80 -5.46 21.57
N SER A 51 -2.13 -5.47 21.71
CA SER A 51 -2.80 -6.05 22.87
C SER A 51 -2.75 -7.58 22.91
N TYR A 52 -2.45 -8.23 21.78
CA TYR A 52 -2.34 -9.69 21.70
C TYR A 52 -0.99 -10.18 22.25
N PRO A 53 -0.99 -11.26 23.05
CA PRO A 53 0.24 -11.82 23.60
C PRO A 53 1.12 -12.39 22.49
N SER A 54 2.41 -12.02 22.51
CA SER A 54 3.40 -12.47 21.53
C SER A 54 4.68 -12.94 22.22
N GLN A 55 5.38 -13.88 21.57
CA GLN A 55 6.65 -14.41 22.04
C GLN A 55 7.60 -14.66 20.87
N TYR A 56 8.90 -14.61 21.15
CA TYR A 56 9.92 -14.98 20.18
C TYR A 56 10.28 -16.46 20.35
N ILE A 57 10.08 -17.25 19.29
CA ILE A 57 10.50 -18.64 19.25
C ILE A 57 11.58 -18.82 18.18
N PHE A 58 12.57 -19.66 18.46
CA PHE A 58 13.50 -20.13 17.46
C PHE A 58 12.82 -21.16 16.54
N SER A 59 12.56 -20.79 15.29
CA SER A 59 11.98 -21.71 14.30
C SER A 59 13.09 -22.53 13.65
N LEU A 60 13.12 -23.83 13.91
CA LEU A 60 14.07 -24.78 13.32
C LEU A 60 13.96 -24.84 11.79
N GLN A 61 12.74 -24.75 11.25
CA GLN A 61 12.48 -24.77 9.79
C GLN A 61 13.09 -23.58 9.06
N MET A 62 13.12 -22.41 9.70
CA MET A 62 13.63 -21.18 9.10
C MET A 62 15.02 -20.79 9.61
N ASN A 63 15.59 -21.57 10.55
CA ASN A 63 16.85 -21.31 11.24
C ASN A 63 16.99 -19.85 11.75
N ARG A 64 15.90 -19.30 12.31
CA ARG A 64 15.84 -17.90 12.77
C ARG A 64 14.85 -17.72 13.93
N ILE A 65 15.05 -16.66 14.70
CA ILE A 65 14.11 -16.21 15.71
C ILE A 65 12.93 -15.52 15.01
N VAL A 66 11.72 -15.99 15.29
CA VAL A 66 10.48 -15.45 14.72
C VAL A 66 9.55 -15.03 15.85
N ALA A 67 8.95 -13.85 15.73
CA ALA A 67 7.85 -13.44 16.60
C ALA A 67 6.59 -14.20 16.20
N ILE A 68 6.03 -14.98 17.12
CA ILE A 68 4.74 -15.62 16.96
C ILE A 68 3.74 -15.04 17.97
N TYR A 69 2.48 -15.01 17.57
CA TYR A 69 1.39 -14.69 18.49
C TYR A 69 0.92 -15.98 19.15
N LEU A 70 0.67 -15.90 20.46
CA LEU A 70 0.18 -17.01 21.25
C LEU A 70 -1.32 -17.25 21.02
N ASP A 71 -2.06 -16.17 20.76
CA ASP A 71 -3.50 -16.21 20.53
C ASP A 71 -3.81 -16.31 19.03
N SER A 72 -4.60 -17.31 18.65
CA SER A 72 -5.10 -17.50 17.28
C SER A 72 -6.06 -16.39 16.85
N ASN A 73 -6.71 -15.69 17.79
CA ASN A 73 -7.56 -14.54 17.52
C ASN A 73 -6.84 -13.42 16.76
N ASN A 74 -5.53 -13.27 16.96
CA ASN A 74 -4.77 -12.26 16.26
C ASN A 74 -4.70 -12.52 14.74
N ILE A 75 -4.66 -13.79 14.34
CA ILE A 75 -4.65 -14.15 12.92
C ILE A 75 -5.98 -13.74 12.28
N TYR A 76 -7.11 -14.00 12.96
CA TYR A 76 -8.42 -13.58 12.48
C TYR A 76 -8.54 -12.05 12.42
N PHE A 77 -8.04 -11.32 13.42
CA PHE A 77 -8.02 -9.86 13.40
C PHE A 77 -7.23 -9.30 12.21
N HIS A 78 -5.99 -9.76 12.01
CA HIS A 78 -5.18 -9.30 10.88
C HIS A 78 -5.75 -9.70 9.52
N SER A 79 -6.38 -10.88 9.44
CA SER A 79 -7.08 -11.33 8.22
C SER A 79 -8.28 -10.45 7.91
N ALA A 80 -9.07 -10.09 8.93
CA ALA A 80 -10.20 -9.18 8.79
C ALA A 80 -9.74 -7.79 8.33
N VAL A 81 -8.66 -7.25 8.90
CA VAL A 81 -8.08 -5.98 8.45
C VAL A 81 -7.61 -6.07 6.99
N ALA A 82 -6.98 -7.17 6.58
CA ALA A 82 -6.57 -7.36 5.19
C ALA A 82 -7.78 -7.35 4.24
N ILE A 83 -8.80 -8.17 4.54
CA ILE A 83 -9.96 -8.35 3.66
C ILE A 83 -10.89 -7.13 3.64
N PHE A 84 -11.21 -6.53 4.79
CA PHE A 84 -12.21 -5.48 4.88
C PHE A 84 -11.65 -4.06 4.77
N LEU A 85 -10.35 -3.86 5.02
CA LEU A 85 -9.72 -2.56 4.90
C LEU A 85 -8.73 -2.51 3.74
N ASN A 86 -7.73 -3.39 3.71
CA ASN A 86 -6.65 -3.26 2.72
C ASN A 86 -7.13 -3.58 1.29
N LEU A 87 -7.85 -4.69 1.10
CA LEU A 87 -8.31 -5.13 -0.20
C LEU A 87 -9.23 -4.10 -0.90
N PRO A 88 -10.26 -3.53 -0.24
CA PRO A 88 -11.07 -2.46 -0.84
C PRO A 88 -10.25 -1.22 -1.19
N LEU A 89 -9.30 -0.83 -0.32
CA LEU A 89 -8.42 0.31 -0.59
C LEU A 89 -7.59 0.06 -1.86
N ILE A 90 -7.04 -1.15 -2.04
CA ILE A 90 -6.30 -1.50 -3.25
C ILE A 90 -7.19 -1.43 -4.48
N ILE A 91 -8.37 -2.05 -4.44
CA ILE A 91 -9.29 -2.05 -5.58
C ILE A 91 -9.64 -0.62 -5.99
N VAL A 92 -9.94 0.26 -5.03
CA VAL A 92 -10.21 1.67 -5.32
C VAL A 92 -8.97 2.35 -5.90
N THR A 93 -7.78 2.11 -5.35
CA THR A 93 -6.53 2.69 -5.89
C THR A 93 -6.22 2.24 -7.31
N THR A 94 -6.40 0.96 -7.63
CA THR A 94 -6.12 0.42 -8.95
C THR A 94 -7.10 0.98 -9.97
N ILE A 95 -8.39 1.08 -9.63
CA ILE A 95 -9.41 1.73 -10.47
C ILE A 95 -9.04 3.19 -10.74
N LEU A 96 -8.71 3.97 -9.69
CA LEU A 96 -8.35 5.39 -9.84
C LEU A 96 -7.09 5.58 -10.69
N ASN A 97 -6.06 4.76 -10.45
CA ASN A 97 -4.84 4.77 -11.25
C ASN A 97 -5.12 4.40 -12.72
N PHE A 98 -5.98 3.41 -12.97
CA PHE A 98 -6.34 3.02 -14.35
C PHE A 98 -7.10 4.14 -15.08
N ILE A 99 -8.06 4.79 -14.43
CA ILE A 99 -8.78 5.94 -15.00
C ILE A 99 -7.82 7.09 -15.30
N CYS A 100 -6.88 7.34 -14.39
CA CYS A 100 -5.82 8.33 -14.55
C CYS A 100 -4.95 8.03 -15.78
N LEU A 101 -4.51 6.78 -15.94
CA LEU A 101 -3.72 6.34 -17.11
C LEU A 101 -4.50 6.54 -18.42
N TYR A 102 -5.78 6.15 -18.43
CA TYR A 102 -6.63 6.28 -19.61
C TYR A 102 -6.81 7.73 -20.04
N LYS A 103 -7.07 8.64 -19.08
CA LYS A 103 -7.23 10.07 -19.36
C LYS A 103 -5.91 10.75 -19.76
N ASN A 104 -4.78 10.36 -19.16
CA ASN A 104 -3.49 10.91 -19.55
C ASN A 104 -3.11 10.56 -20.99
N LYS A 105 -3.50 9.39 -21.50
CA LYS A 105 -3.28 9.02 -22.92
C LYS A 105 -3.85 10.07 -23.90
N GLN A 106 -4.96 10.72 -23.57
CA GLN A 106 -5.54 11.79 -24.38
C GLN A 106 -4.76 13.12 -24.26
N LEU A 107 -4.17 13.41 -23.09
CA LEU A 107 -3.36 14.61 -22.85
C LEU A 107 -1.99 14.53 -23.53
N PHE A 108 -1.39 13.33 -23.63
CA PHE A 108 -0.11 13.11 -24.33
C PHE A 108 -0.15 13.44 -25.85
N HIS A 109 -1.33 13.69 -26.42
CA HIS A 109 -1.47 14.15 -27.81
C HIS A 109 -1.27 15.67 -27.96
N LYS A 110 -1.28 16.44 -26.87
CA LYS A 110 -1.02 17.90 -26.89
C LYS A 110 0.48 18.19 -26.67
N ARG A 111 0.96 19.27 -27.31
CA ARG A 111 2.34 19.45 -27.79
C ARG A 111 3.34 20.03 -26.77
N ASP A 112 2.98 20.18 -25.50
CA ASP A 112 3.84 20.83 -24.50
C ASP A 112 4.83 19.84 -23.86
N LEU A 113 6.10 19.91 -24.25
CA LEU A 113 7.14 18.94 -23.87
C LEU A 113 7.44 18.91 -22.36
N ASN A 114 7.43 20.06 -21.68
CA ASN A 114 7.77 20.15 -20.24
C ASN A 114 6.63 19.69 -19.31
N VAL A 115 5.37 19.91 -19.68
CA VAL A 115 4.22 19.37 -18.93
C VAL A 115 4.18 17.84 -19.08
N LYS A 116 4.53 17.36 -20.27
CA LYS A 116 4.59 15.93 -20.61
C LYS A 116 5.57 15.15 -19.74
N THR A 117 6.74 15.71 -19.44
CA THR A 117 7.77 15.04 -18.63
C THR A 117 7.37 14.93 -17.16
N MET A 118 6.78 15.98 -16.57
CA MET A 118 6.30 15.95 -15.18
C MET A 118 5.12 14.98 -14.99
N GLU A 119 4.16 14.97 -15.91
CA GLU A 119 3.03 14.03 -15.88
C GLU A 119 3.49 12.58 -16.08
N PHE A 120 4.47 12.34 -16.95
CA PHE A 120 5.07 11.02 -17.15
C PHE A 120 5.83 10.54 -15.91
N LYS A 121 6.64 11.40 -15.28
CA LYS A 121 7.33 11.12 -14.01
C LYS A 121 6.34 10.69 -12.93
N MET A 122 5.26 11.45 -12.74
CA MET A 122 4.20 11.08 -11.82
C MET A 122 3.59 9.72 -12.19
N LEU A 123 3.27 9.48 -13.45
CA LEU A 123 2.69 8.22 -13.93
C LEU A 123 3.55 7.00 -13.55
N VAL A 124 4.85 7.05 -13.82
CA VAL A 124 5.81 5.99 -13.48
C VAL A 124 5.80 5.72 -11.97
N TYR A 125 5.84 6.78 -11.15
CA TYR A 125 5.78 6.65 -9.70
C TYR A 125 4.51 5.91 -9.22
N SER A 126 3.34 6.19 -9.80
CA SER A 126 2.09 5.51 -9.41
C SER A 126 2.03 4.06 -9.84
N ILE A 127 2.58 3.72 -11.02
CA ILE A 127 2.65 2.31 -11.45
C ILE A 127 3.51 1.53 -10.47
N PHE A 128 4.68 2.06 -10.11
CA PHE A 128 5.56 1.39 -9.17
C PHE A 128 4.93 1.25 -7.78
N LEU A 129 4.30 2.32 -7.28
CA LEU A 129 3.57 2.28 -6.02
C LEU A 129 2.47 1.22 -6.06
N MET A 130 1.69 1.14 -7.15
CA MET A 130 0.65 0.13 -7.33
C MET A 130 1.21 -1.30 -7.30
N THR A 131 2.35 -1.55 -7.97
CA THR A 131 3.02 -2.86 -7.94
C THR A 131 3.43 -3.26 -6.52
N ILE A 132 3.99 -2.33 -5.74
CA ILE A 132 4.34 -2.58 -4.33
C ILE A 132 3.08 -2.87 -3.50
N MET A 133 1.98 -2.13 -3.72
CA MET A 133 0.73 -2.38 -3.01
C MET A 133 0.18 -3.79 -3.27
N ILE A 134 0.23 -4.25 -4.52
CA ILE A 134 -0.18 -5.60 -4.91
C ILE A 134 0.72 -6.65 -4.23
N ALA A 135 2.04 -6.41 -4.19
CA ALA A 135 2.98 -7.30 -3.50
C ALA A 135 2.69 -7.43 -2.00
N PHE A 136 2.36 -6.31 -1.32
CA PHE A 136 1.96 -6.34 0.09
C PHE A 136 0.66 -7.13 0.31
N GLU A 137 -0.31 -7.01 -0.58
CA GLU A 137 -1.57 -7.76 -0.45
C GLU A 137 -1.35 -9.25 -0.67
N LEU A 138 -0.57 -9.61 -1.68
CA LEU A 138 -0.16 -11.00 -1.91
C LEU A 138 0.57 -11.55 -0.68
N TYR A 139 1.41 -10.75 -0.02
CA TYR A 139 2.01 -11.13 1.26
C TYR A 139 0.95 -11.38 2.35
N TYR A 140 -0.01 -10.46 2.56
CA TYR A 140 -1.04 -10.62 3.59
C TYR A 140 -1.94 -11.82 3.34
N MET A 141 -2.34 -12.04 2.09
CA MET A 141 -3.11 -13.22 1.67
C MET A 141 -2.30 -14.50 1.88
N SER A 142 -1.04 -14.52 1.44
CA SER A 142 -0.17 -15.70 1.56
C SER A 142 0.21 -16.03 3.01
N LYS A 143 0.20 -15.05 3.90
CA LYS A 143 0.38 -15.26 5.34
C LYS A 143 -0.89 -15.77 6.02
N SER A 144 -2.06 -15.30 5.59
CA SER A 144 -3.33 -15.52 6.30
C SER A 144 -4.10 -16.74 5.79
N LEU A 145 -4.12 -16.97 4.48
CA LEU A 145 -4.82 -18.08 3.84
C LEU A 145 -4.38 -19.45 4.36
N PRO A 146 -3.07 -19.75 4.50
CA PRO A 146 -2.64 -21.07 4.98
C PRO A 146 -3.16 -21.41 6.37
N ILE A 147 -3.26 -20.39 7.23
CA ILE A 147 -3.71 -20.56 8.61
C ILE A 147 -5.24 -20.76 8.66
N ILE A 148 -6.00 -20.10 7.78
CA ILE A 148 -7.45 -20.28 7.71
C ILE A 148 -7.80 -21.65 7.10
N MET A 149 -7.05 -22.08 6.09
CA MET A 149 -7.32 -23.32 5.36
C MET A 149 -6.66 -24.56 5.99
N ASN A 150 -5.79 -24.37 7.00
CA ASN A 150 -4.94 -25.42 7.60
C ASN A 150 -4.17 -26.24 6.54
N ASP A 151 -3.78 -25.59 5.45
CA ASP A 151 -3.10 -26.18 4.31
C ASP A 151 -2.16 -25.13 3.69
N PHE A 152 -1.21 -25.52 2.84
CA PHE A 152 -0.28 -24.60 2.16
C PHE A 152 0.73 -23.86 3.08
N GLU A 153 1.29 -24.51 4.10
CA GLU A 153 2.32 -23.91 4.99
C GLU A 153 3.54 -23.33 4.24
N TYR A 154 3.82 -23.85 3.04
CA TYR A 154 4.89 -23.32 2.18
C TYR A 154 4.61 -21.87 1.72
N LEU A 155 3.35 -21.49 1.48
CA LEU A 155 2.99 -20.11 1.12
C LEU A 155 3.36 -19.13 2.23
N GLN A 156 3.11 -19.53 3.48
CA GLN A 156 3.44 -18.74 4.66
C GLN A 156 4.96 -18.54 4.77
N SER A 157 5.73 -19.61 4.54
CA SER A 157 7.20 -19.53 4.56
C SER A 157 7.74 -18.58 3.49
N ILE A 158 7.22 -18.67 2.26
CA ILE A 158 7.58 -17.75 1.16
C ILE A 158 7.21 -16.31 1.53
N ALA A 159 6.00 -16.09 2.07
CA ALA A 159 5.55 -14.76 2.45
C ALA A 159 6.48 -14.12 3.50
N ILE A 160 6.86 -14.86 4.54
CA ILE A 160 7.75 -14.33 5.59
C ILE A 160 9.15 -14.04 5.02
N GLN A 161 9.65 -14.85 4.08
CA GLN A 161 10.93 -14.60 3.41
C GLN A 161 10.88 -13.41 2.44
N ALA A 162 9.75 -13.19 1.77
CA ALA A 162 9.57 -12.09 0.81
C ALA A 162 9.38 -10.73 1.48
N LEU A 163 8.89 -10.68 2.73
CA LEU A 163 8.55 -9.43 3.41
C LEU A 163 9.70 -8.40 3.46
N PRO A 164 10.94 -8.75 3.84
CA PRO A 164 12.05 -7.79 3.82
C PRO A 164 12.27 -7.19 2.43
N TRP A 165 12.24 -8.00 1.37
CA TRP A 165 12.39 -7.53 -0.01
C TRP A 165 11.27 -6.58 -0.43
N ILE A 166 10.02 -6.85 -0.01
CA ILE A 166 8.88 -5.97 -0.27
C ILE A 166 9.06 -4.64 0.47
N ILE A 167 9.52 -4.68 1.73
CA ILE A 167 9.81 -3.48 2.52
C ILE A 167 10.92 -2.67 1.86
N ASP A 168 12.02 -3.31 1.44
CA ASP A 168 13.15 -2.65 0.79
C ASP A 168 12.77 -2.03 -0.56
N LEU A 169 12.00 -2.75 -1.39
CA LEU A 169 11.42 -2.19 -2.62
C LEU A 169 10.55 -0.97 -2.34
N MET A 170 9.82 -0.99 -1.22
CA MET A 170 9.01 0.15 -0.81
C MET A 170 9.85 1.32 -0.33
N THR A 171 10.77 1.13 0.60
CA THR A 171 11.55 2.25 1.16
C THR A 171 12.60 2.73 0.19
N PHE A 172 13.50 1.85 -0.24
CA PHE A 172 14.60 2.20 -1.13
C PHE A 172 14.13 2.36 -2.57
N GLY A 173 13.27 1.46 -3.08
CA GLY A 173 12.81 1.55 -4.46
C GLY A 173 12.02 2.84 -4.75
N ILE A 174 11.08 3.22 -3.88
CA ILE A 174 10.35 4.50 -4.02
C ILE A 174 11.31 5.69 -3.89
N PHE A 175 12.27 5.62 -2.96
CA PHE A 175 13.27 6.68 -2.78
C PHE A 175 14.15 6.87 -4.02
N PHE A 176 14.69 5.79 -4.60
CA PHE A 176 15.48 5.84 -5.83
C PHE A 176 14.68 6.36 -7.02
N ILE A 177 13.41 5.95 -7.14
CA ILE A 177 12.51 6.47 -8.18
C ILE A 177 12.25 7.95 -7.97
N SER A 178 12.08 8.40 -6.72
CA SER A 178 11.92 9.82 -6.41
C SER A 178 13.17 10.64 -6.79
N LEU A 179 14.38 10.14 -6.53
CA LEU A 179 15.63 10.83 -6.89
C LEU A 179 15.88 10.86 -8.39
N THR A 180 15.58 9.77 -9.09
CA THR A 180 15.79 9.70 -10.55
C THR A 180 14.74 10.46 -11.33
N LEU A 181 13.54 10.61 -10.78
CA LEU A 181 12.44 11.36 -11.39
C LEU A 181 12.33 12.81 -10.92
N SER A 182 13.04 13.26 -9.88
CA SER A 182 13.12 14.70 -9.54
C SER A 182 13.92 15.44 -10.60
#